data_AF-A0A7C3H5C3-F1
#
_entry.id   AF-A0A7C3H5C3-F1
#
_cell.length_a   1.000
_cell.length_b   1.000
_cell.length_c   1.000
_cell.angle_alpha   90.00
_cell.angle_beta   90.00
_cell.angle_gamma   90.00
#
_symmetry.space_group_name_H-M   'P 1'
#
loop_
_entity.id
_entity.type
_entity.pdbx_description
1 polymer ?
#
loop_
_entity_poly.entity_id
_entity_poly.type
_entity_poly.pdbx_seq_one_letter_code
_entity_poly.pdbx_strand_id
1 'polypeptide(L)'
;MSDWGELLAEIQSRVRAGQYRLSLHGEREREADKITAREIREGLLSPQAEIIENYADDPRGASCLVLGFTNRGDPLHFVCGVSLPDVVVIITLYRPDPKRWIDWRRRR
;
A
#
# COMPACT_ATOMS: atom_id res chain seq x y z
N MET A 1 -22.12 0.36 0.22
CA MET A 1 -20.82 0.80 -0.31
C MET A 1 -19.79 -0.15 0.26
N SER A 2 -18.91 -0.72 -0.57
CA SER A 2 -18.00 -1.79 -0.11
C SER A 2 -17.05 -1.27 0.96
N ASP A 3 -16.93 -2.02 2.06
CA ASP A 3 -16.08 -1.77 3.24
C ASP A 3 -14.65 -1.32 2.91
N TRP A 4 -14.11 -1.78 1.79
CA TRP A 4 -12.73 -1.47 1.37
C TRP A 4 -12.55 -0.05 0.83
N GLY A 5 -13.62 0.58 0.32
CA GLY A 5 -13.57 1.96 -0.15
C GLY A 5 -13.37 2.95 1.01
N GLU A 6 -14.04 2.69 2.14
CA GLU A 6 -13.89 3.48 3.36
C GLU A 6 -12.51 3.27 3.98
N LEU A 7 -12.03 2.03 4.04
CA LEU A 7 -10.67 1.72 4.51
C LEU A 7 -9.59 2.41 3.66
N LEU A 8 -9.71 2.39 2.34
CA LEU A 8 -8.76 3.07 1.46
C LEU A 8 -8.81 4.60 1.66
N ALA A 9 -10.00 5.17 1.80
CA ALA A 9 -10.16 6.60 2.05
C ALA A 9 -9.48 7.02 3.37
N GLU A 10 -9.58 6.20 4.42
CA GLU A 10 -8.90 6.41 5.70
C GLU A 10 -7.38 6.33 5.56
N ILE A 11 -6.86 5.31 4.87
CA ILE A 11 -5.42 5.18 4.57
C ILE A 11 -4.93 6.44 3.84
N GLN A 12 -5.64 6.87 2.80
CA GLN A 12 -5.27 8.06 2.04
C GLN A 12 -5.34 9.34 2.88
N SER A 13 -6.33 9.48 3.76
CA SER A 13 -6.46 10.61 4.68
C SER A 13 -5.21 10.74 5.56
N ARG A 14 -4.78 9.64 6.19
CA ARG A 14 -3.57 9.59 7.03
C ARG A 14 -2.30 9.86 6.23
N VAL A 15 -2.17 9.30 5.03
CA VAL A 15 -1.02 9.55 4.15
C VAL A 15 -0.94 11.02 3.73
N ARG A 16 -2.07 11.68 3.44
CA ARG A 16 -2.12 13.12 3.17
C ARG A 16 -1.62 13.93 4.37
N ALA A 17 -2.06 13.56 5.57
CA ALA A 17 -1.64 14.15 6.84
C ALA A 17 -0.19 13.81 7.27
N GLY A 18 0.52 12.95 6.52
CA GLY A 18 1.87 12.49 6.89
C GLY A 18 1.89 11.49 8.05
N GLN A 19 0.74 10.93 8.43
CA GLN A 19 0.56 9.98 9.53
C GLN A 19 0.79 8.53 9.06
N TYR A 20 1.95 8.28 8.47
CA TYR A 20 2.37 6.94 8.10
C TYR A 20 3.85 6.71 8.42
N ARG A 21 4.21 5.45 8.62
CA ARG A 21 5.61 5.03 8.78
C ARG A 21 5.87 3.73 8.04
N LEU A 22 7.12 3.50 7.67
CA LEU A 22 7.57 2.21 7.16
C LEU A 22 7.99 1.30 8.31
N SER A 23 7.74 0.01 8.17
CA SER A 23 8.41 -1.00 9.00
C SER A 23 9.89 -1.11 8.60
N LEU A 24 10.72 -1.76 9.42
CA LEU A 24 12.11 -2.05 9.02
C LEU A 24 12.20 -2.89 7.74
N HIS A 25 11.28 -3.85 7.56
CA HIS A 25 11.20 -4.63 6.33
C HIS A 25 10.81 -3.75 5.14
N GLY A 26 9.78 -2.91 5.30
CA GLY A 26 9.36 -1.97 4.27
C GLY A 26 10.47 -1.01 3.84
N GLU A 27 11.27 -0.51 4.79
CA GLU A 27 12.40 0.37 4.45
C GLU A 27 13.44 -0.33 3.57
N ARG A 28 13.76 -1.61 3.87
CA ARG A 28 14.70 -2.41 3.08
C ARG A 28 14.19 -2.68 1.67
N GLU A 29 12.92 -3.05 1.53
CA GLU A 29 12.31 -3.31 0.22
C GLU A 29 12.23 -2.01 -0.62
N ARG A 30 11.88 -0.89 0.02
CA ARG A 30 11.88 0.44 -0.59
C ARG A 30 13.24 0.76 -1.22
N GLU A 31 14.32 0.54 -0.47
CA GLU A 31 15.69 0.75 -0.95
C GLU A 31 16.07 -0.19 -2.09
N ALA A 32 15.77 -1.49 -1.94
CA ALA A 32 16.05 -2.51 -2.95
C ALA A 32 15.37 -2.19 -4.30
N ASP A 33 14.11 -1.77 -4.27
CA ASP A 33 13.32 -1.43 -5.46
C ASP A 33 13.45 0.03 -5.91
N LYS A 34 14.33 0.79 -5.25
CA LYS A 34 14.60 2.22 -5.53
C LYS A 34 13.32 3.05 -5.55
N ILE A 35 12.41 2.79 -4.61
CA ILE A 35 11.15 3.51 -4.46
C ILE A 35 11.41 4.76 -3.62
N THR A 36 11.09 5.93 -4.16
CA THR A 36 11.29 7.21 -3.45
C THR A 36 10.13 7.50 -2.49
N ALA A 37 10.36 8.33 -1.46
CA ALA A 37 9.28 8.82 -0.59
C ALA A 37 8.16 9.54 -1.37
N ARG A 38 8.52 10.21 -2.48
CA ARG A 38 7.56 10.80 -3.42
C ARG A 38 6.69 9.72 -4.07
N GLU A 39 7.27 8.67 -4.61
CA GLU A 39 6.54 7.57 -5.26
C GLU A 39 5.59 6.83 -4.29
N ILE A 40 5.94 6.73 -3.00
CA ILE A 40 5.02 6.20 -1.98
C ILE A 40 3.74 7.05 -1.92
N ARG A 41 3.88 8.37 -1.82
CA ARG A 41 2.74 9.29 -1.78
C ARG A 41 1.97 9.25 -3.10
N GLU A 42 2.65 9.26 -4.24
CA GLU A 42 2.01 9.16 -5.56
C GLU A 42 1.20 7.87 -5.69
N GLY A 43 1.79 6.73 -5.33
CA GLY A 43 1.15 5.42 -5.41
C GLY A 43 -0.10 5.32 -4.54
N LEU A 44 0.02 5.63 -3.24
CA LEU A 44 -1.10 5.50 -2.29
C LEU A 44 -2.21 6.54 -2.51
N LEU A 45 -1.86 7.75 -2.96
CA LEU A 45 -2.83 8.82 -3.24
C LEU A 45 -3.32 8.84 -4.69
N SER A 46 -2.91 7.85 -5.49
CA SER A 46 -3.33 7.73 -6.89
C SER A 46 -4.86 7.60 -6.98
N PRO A 47 -5.51 8.26 -7.96
CA PRO A 47 -6.93 8.04 -8.22
C PRO A 47 -7.25 6.62 -8.69
N GLN A 48 -6.22 5.87 -9.13
CA GLN A 48 -6.33 4.46 -9.54
C GLN A 48 -5.95 3.50 -8.40
N ALA A 49 -5.69 4.00 -7.19
CA ALA A 49 -5.37 3.15 -6.06
C ALA A 49 -6.59 2.30 -5.65
N GLU A 50 -6.34 1.03 -5.34
CA GLU A 50 -7.39 0.09 -4.93
C GLU A 50 -6.83 -0.94 -3.95
N ILE A 51 -7.69 -1.40 -3.03
CA ILE A 51 -7.38 -2.55 -2.19
C ILE A 51 -7.68 -3.80 -3.01
N ILE A 52 -6.67 -4.65 -3.20
CA ILE A 52 -6.76 -5.88 -4.00
C ILE A 52 -6.77 -7.16 -3.15
N GLU A 53 -6.26 -7.09 -1.91
CA GLU A 53 -6.38 -8.17 -0.92
C GLU A 53 -6.62 -7.54 0.47
N ASN A 54 -7.45 -8.19 1.30
CA ASN A 54 -7.72 -7.77 2.68
C ASN A 54 -7.43 -8.93 3.64
N TYR A 55 -6.66 -8.66 4.68
CA TYR A 55 -6.21 -9.62 5.71
C TYR A 55 -6.70 -9.15 7.09
N ALA A 56 -8.01 -9.01 7.25
CA ALA A 56 -8.62 -8.52 8.49
C ALA A 56 -8.33 -9.41 9.71
N ASP A 57 -8.25 -10.72 9.49
CA ASP A 57 -8.09 -11.75 10.54
C ASP A 57 -6.64 -12.22 10.73
N ASP A 58 -5.64 -11.51 10.18
CA ASP A 58 -4.25 -11.92 10.35
C ASP A 58 -3.86 -11.82 11.85
N PRO A 59 -3.33 -12.90 12.46
CA PRO A 59 -2.97 -12.91 13.89
C PRO A 59 -1.87 -11.91 14.25
N ARG A 60 -1.16 -11.36 13.25
CA ARG A 60 -0.15 -10.31 13.42
C ARG A 60 -0.74 -8.90 13.36
N GLY A 61 -2.04 -8.78 13.12
CA GLY A 61 -2.80 -7.54 13.01
C GLY A 61 -3.40 -7.33 11.62
N ALA A 62 -4.60 -6.75 11.59
CA ALA A 62 -5.34 -6.46 10.36
C ALA A 62 -4.51 -5.63 9.38
N SER A 63 -4.48 -6.06 8.12
CA SER A 63 -3.77 -5.36 7.05
C SER A 63 -4.45 -5.55 5.69
N CYS A 64 -4.04 -4.79 4.69
CA CYS A 64 -4.53 -4.92 3.33
C CYS A 64 -3.41 -4.68 2.31
N LEU A 65 -3.54 -5.28 1.13
CA LEU A 65 -2.69 -5.01 -0.02
C LEU A 65 -3.35 -3.94 -0.90
N VAL A 66 -2.69 -2.79 -1.00
CA VAL A 66 -3.07 -1.69 -1.88
C VAL A 66 -2.22 -1.75 -3.14
N LEU A 67 -2.88 -1.75 -4.30
CA LEU A 67 -2.27 -1.44 -5.58
C LEU A 67 -2.40 0.07 -5.80
N GLY A 68 -1.29 0.73 -6.10
CA GLY A 68 -1.23 2.14 -6.46
C GLY A 68 -0.35 2.36 -7.69
N PHE A 69 -0.40 3.56 -8.24
CA PHE A 69 0.38 3.94 -9.42
C PHE A 69 1.09 5.26 -9.20
N THR A 70 2.36 5.34 -9.58
CA THR A 70 3.09 6.62 -9.59
C THR A 70 2.47 7.58 -10.61
N ASN A 71 2.86 8.85 -10.58
CA ASN A 71 2.40 9.81 -11.59
C ASN A 71 2.82 9.45 -13.02
N ARG A 72 3.83 8.57 -13.19
CA ARG A 72 4.27 8.05 -14.48
C ARG A 72 3.52 6.78 -14.91
N GLY A 73 2.62 6.27 -14.08
CA GLY A 73 1.89 5.02 -14.33
C GLY A 73 2.64 3.75 -13.91
N ASP A 74 3.75 3.87 -13.15
CA ASP A 74 4.47 2.69 -12.64
C ASP A 74 3.67 2.06 -11.48
N PRO A 75 3.38 0.75 -11.48
CA PRO A 75 2.63 0.10 -10.41
C PRO A 75 3.49 -0.08 -9.14
N LEU A 76 2.83 0.05 -7.98
CA LEU A 76 3.41 -0.20 -6.67
C LEU A 76 2.42 -0.97 -5.80
N HIS A 77 2.94 -1.94 -5.07
CA HIS A 77 2.20 -2.68 -4.05
C HIS A 77 2.59 -2.19 -2.67
N PHE A 78 1.60 -2.04 -1.79
CA PHE A 78 1.77 -1.64 -0.40
C PHE A 78 0.97 -2.57 0.50
N VAL A 79 1.63 -3.24 1.44
CA VAL A 79 0.90 -3.90 2.52
C VAL A 79 0.76 -2.89 3.65
N CYS A 80 -0.46 -2.43 3.89
CA CYS A 80 -0.79 -1.41 4.87
C CYS A 80 -1.49 -2.05 6.07
N GLY A 81 -0.86 -1.97 7.24
CA GLY A 81 -1.53 -2.20 8.52
C GLY A 81 -2.12 -0.89 9.03
N VAL A 82 -3.39 -0.92 9.45
CA VAL A 82 -4.05 0.23 10.08
C VAL A 82 -4.17 -0.05 11.56
N SER A 83 -3.26 0.54 12.34
CA SER A 83 -3.34 0.50 13.80
C SER A 83 -4.14 1.72 14.25
N LEU A 84 -5.37 1.49 14.70
CA LEU A 84 -6.10 2.49 15.46
C LEU A 84 -5.41 2.64 16.83
N PRO A 85 -5.15 3.88 17.32
CA PRO A 85 -5.63 5.14 16.77
C PRO A 85 -4.70 5.82 15.73
N ASP A 86 -3.38 5.60 15.70
CA ASP A 86 -2.51 6.75 15.37
C ASP A 86 -1.77 6.77 14.01
N VAL A 87 -1.48 5.66 13.33
CA VAL A 87 -0.70 5.71 12.05
C VAL A 87 -0.98 4.56 11.09
N VAL A 88 -0.84 4.82 9.78
CA VAL A 88 -0.69 3.73 8.78
C VAL A 88 0.72 3.18 8.87
N VAL A 89 0.85 1.87 9.05
CA VAL A 89 2.14 1.18 8.97
C VAL A 89 2.24 0.52 7.60
N ILE A 90 3.17 0.99 6.76
CA ILE A 90 3.54 0.32 5.53
C ILE A 90 4.47 -0.83 5.91
N ILE A 91 3.90 -2.03 6.01
CA ILE A 91 4.59 -3.24 6.46
C ILE A 91 5.63 -3.66 5.42
N THR A 92 5.25 -3.64 4.15
CA THR A 92 6.15 -3.83 3.00
C THR A 92 5.64 -3.05 1.79
N LEU A 93 6.52 -2.76 0.84
CA LEU A 93 6.19 -2.16 -0.44
C LEU A 93 7.19 -2.59 -1.51
N TYR A 94 6.72 -2.77 -2.73
CA TYR A 94 7.55 -3.27 -3.83
C TYR A 94 6.92 -2.94 -5.19
N ARG A 95 7.71 -3.06 -6.25
CA ARG A 95 7.22 -3.04 -7.65
C ARG A 95 6.75 -4.45 -8.02
N PRO A 96 5.48 -4.66 -8.40
CA PRO A 96 4.97 -5.99 -8.66
C PRO A 96 5.65 -6.65 -9.87
N ASP A 97 6.09 -7.91 -9.71
CA ASP A 97 6.68 -8.69 -10.78
C ASP A 97 5.61 -9.17 -11.78
N PRO A 98 5.70 -8.84 -13.09
CA PRO A 98 4.74 -9.28 -14.10
C PRO A 98 4.66 -10.81 -14.26
N LYS A 99 5.69 -11.55 -13.81
CA LYS A 99 5.67 -13.02 -13.77
C LYS A 99 4.83 -13.57 -12.63
N ARG A 100 4.53 -12.76 -11.61
CA ARG A 100 3.74 -13.14 -10.43
C ARG A 100 2.33 -12.55 -10.44
N TRP A 101 2.12 -11.46 -11.19
CA TRP A 101 0.88 -10.69 -11.19
C TRP A 101 0.28 -10.55 -12.59
N ILE A 102 -1.05 -10.68 -12.68
CA ILE A 102 -1.87 -10.35 -13.85
C ILE A 102 -2.47 -8.97 -13.59
N ASP A 103 -2.21 -8.03 -14.50
CA ASP A 103 -2.64 -6.62 -14.42
C ASP A 103 -2.33 -5.95 -13.09
N TRP A 104 -1.27 -6.41 -12.41
CA TRP A 104 -0.86 -5.96 -11.06
C TRP A 104 -1.89 -6.22 -9.97
N ARG A 105 -2.99 -6.94 -10.25
CA ARG A 105 -4.14 -7.08 -9.33
C ARG A 105 -4.29 -8.49 -8.77
N ARG A 106 -4.05 -9.49 -9.62
CA ARG A 106 -4.29 -10.90 -9.29
C ARG A 106 -2.99 -11.66 -9.34
N ARG A 107 -2.74 -12.49 -8.33
CA ARG A 107 -1.63 -13.44 -8.38
C ARG A 107 -1.90 -14.49 -9.46
N ARG A 108 -0.85 -14.88 -10.18
CA ARG A 108 -0.88 -16.03 -11.09
C ARG A 108 -0.96 -17.35 -10.33
#